data_AF-A0A2T1E461-F1
#
_entry.id   AF-A0A2T1E461-F1
#
_cell.length_a   1.000
_cell.length_b   1.000
_cell.length_c   1.000
_cell.angle_alpha   90.00
_cell.angle_beta   90.00
_cell.angle_gamma   90.00
#
_symmetry.space_group_name_H-M   'P 1'
#
loop_
_entity.id
_entity.type
_entity.pdbx_description
1 polymer ?
#
loop_
_entity_poly.entity_id
_entity_poly.type
_entity_poly.pdbx_seq_one_letter_code
_entity_poly.pdbx_strand_id
1 'polypeptide(L)' 'MGNNRIWLNYGVDVDNKLVSIEEVDSGKSNLICLYCASALIAKKGKVKEHHFAHDGETWCDSL' A
#
# COMPACT_ATOMS: atom_id res chain seq x y z
N MET A 1 -14.16 -18.49 -0.85
CA MET A 1 -14.13 -17.06 -1.18
C MET A 1 -12.67 -16.64 -1.33
N GLY A 2 -12.23 -16.31 -2.55
CA GLY A 2 -10.82 -15.97 -2.80
C GLY A 2 -10.51 -14.59 -2.26
N ASN A 3 -9.51 -14.49 -1.38
CA ASN A 3 -9.00 -13.22 -0.88
C ASN A 3 -8.17 -12.55 -1.98
N ASN A 4 -8.81 -11.86 -2.93
CA ASN A 4 -8.12 -11.04 -3.92
C ASN A 4 -7.63 -9.77 -3.23
N ARG A 5 -6.52 -9.85 -2.51
CA ARG A 5 -5.84 -8.65 -1.98
C ARG A 5 -5.18 -7.92 -3.14
N ILE A 6 -5.62 -6.70 -3.40
CA ILE A 6 -4.97 -5.81 -4.36
C ILE A 6 -3.54 -5.52 -3.90
N TRP A 7 -2.59 -5.66 -4.81
CA TRP A 7 -1.22 -5.20 -4.62
C TRP A 7 -1.10 -3.77 -5.12
N LEU A 8 -0.96 -2.84 -4.18
CA LEU A 8 -0.80 -1.42 -4.49
C LEU A 8 0.68 -1.12 -4.71
N ASN A 9 1.06 -0.70 -5.91
CA ASN A 9 2.44 -0.26 -6.17
C ASN A 9 2.66 1.23 -5.87
N TYR A 10 1.59 1.96 -5.55
CA TYR A 10 1.62 3.38 -5.28
C TYR A 10 0.81 3.73 -4.04
N GLY A 11 1.32 4.69 -3.27
CA GLY A 11 0.61 5.37 -2.19
C GLY A 11 0.62 6.88 -2.43
N VAL A 12 -0.12 7.61 -1.61
CA VAL A 12 -0.20 9.08 -1.68
C VAL A 12 0.37 9.67 -0.40
N ASP A 13 1.26 10.66 -0.52
CA ASP A 13 1.81 11.40 0.63
C ASP A 13 0.90 12.58 1.04
N VAL A 14 1.23 13.26 2.14
CA VAL A 14 0.54 14.43 2.70
C VAL A 14 0.40 15.61 1.72
N ASP A 15 1.29 15.68 0.72
CA ASP A 15 1.24 16.67 -0.37
C ASP A 15 0.39 16.22 -1.57
N ASN A 16 -0.40 15.14 -1.42
CA ASN A 16 -1.18 14.52 -2.49
C ASN A 16 -0.34 14.00 -3.68
N LYS A 17 0.96 13.74 -3.45
CA LYS A 17 1.86 13.18 -4.47
C LYS A 17 1.77 11.67 -4.48
N LEU A 18 1.70 11.08 -5.68
CA LEU A 18 1.89 9.65 -5.85
C LEU A 18 3.36 9.29 -5.58
N VAL A 19 3.57 8.29 -4.75
CA VAL A 19 4.88 7.74 -4.40
C VAL A 19 4.88 6.26 -4.74
N SER A 20 5.89 5.81 -5.50
CA SER A 20 6.07 4.41 -5.86
C SER A 20 6.59 3.58 -4.68
N ILE A 21 6.20 2.31 -4.63
CA ILE A 21 6.77 1.35 -3.68
C ILE A 21 8.29 1.29 -3.81
N GLU A 22 8.85 1.47 -5.01
CA GLU A 22 10.29 1.43 -5.23
C GLU A 22 11.05 2.57 -4.53
N GLU A 23 10.40 3.71 -4.29
CA GLU A 23 11.00 4.93 -3.73
C GLU A 23 11.05 4.95 -2.19
N VAL A 24 10.42 3.99 -1.52
CA VAL A 24 10.32 3.94 -0.06
C VAL A 24 11.03 2.73 0.55
N ASP A 25 11.46 2.86 1.80
CA ASP A 25 11.93 1.72 2.59
C ASP A 25 10.78 0.78 2.99
N SER A 26 11.11 -0.48 3.29
CA SER A 26 10.15 -1.46 3.79
C SER A 26 9.71 -1.09 5.21
N GLY A 27 8.42 -1.25 5.51
CA GLY A 27 7.84 -0.99 6.83
C GLY A 27 6.69 0.02 6.81
N LYS A 28 6.39 0.59 7.97
CA LYS A 28 5.35 1.62 8.08
C LYS A 28 5.79 2.86 7.29
N SER A 29 4.85 3.44 6.55
CA SER A 29 5.07 4.67 5.78
C SER A 29 4.05 5.73 6.19
N ASN A 30 4.32 6.98 5.82
CA ASN A 30 3.35 8.07 5.95
C ASN A 30 2.37 8.12 4.77
N LEU A 31 2.43 7.14 3.88
CA LEU A 31 1.58 7.09 2.69
C LEU A 31 0.21 6.51 3.02
N ILE A 32 -0.79 7.01 2.30
CA ILE A 32 -2.17 6.56 2.38
C ILE A 32 -2.66 5.96 1.07
N CYS A 33 -3.65 5.09 1.16
CA CYS A 33 -4.33 4.53 0.00
C CYS A 33 -5.13 5.61 -0.73
N LEU A 34 -4.95 5.71 -2.05
CA LEU A 34 -5.71 6.62 -2.91
C LEU A 34 -7.22 6.34 -2.96
N TYR A 35 -7.66 5.14 -2.54
CA TYR A 35 -9.08 4.75 -2.58
C TYR A 35 -9.77 4.95 -1.23
N CYS A 36 -9.19 4.44 -0.14
CA CYS A 36 -9.82 4.45 1.19
C CYS A 36 -9.20 5.43 2.18
N ALA A 37 -8.09 6.09 1.82
CA ALA A 37 -7.30 6.99 2.67
C ALA A 37 -6.68 6.32 3.92
N SER A 38 -6.74 5.00 4.06
CA SER A 38 -6.06 4.28 5.15
C SER A 38 -4.55 4.24 4.97
N ALA A 39 -3.84 4.18 6.09
CA ALA A 39 -2.38 4.08 6.12
C ALA A 39 -1.86 2.83 5.41
N LEU A 40 -0.71 2.98 4.75
CA LEU A 40 -0.04 1.92 4.00
C LEU A 40 1.28 1.51 4.64
N ILE A 41 1.55 0.20 4.56
CA ILE A 41 2.80 -0.44 4.93
C ILE A 41 3.48 -0.88 3.64
N ALA A 42 4.70 -0.41 3.40
CA ALA A 42 5.56 -0.90 2.33
C ALA A 42 6.04 -2.32 2.66
N LYS A 43 5.65 -3.30 1.86
CA LYS A 43 6.12 -4.68 1.99
C LYS A 43 7.10 -4.98 0.87
N LYS A 44 8.39 -4.82 1.17
CA LYS A 44 9.48 -5.26 0.30
C LYS A 44 10.13 -6.53 0.84
N GLY A 45 10.30 -7.51 -0.02
CA GLY A 45 10.90 -8.79 0.32
C GLY A 45 11.48 -9.47 -0.91
N LYS A 46 12.35 -10.46 -0.71
CA LYS A 46 13.08 -11.12 -1.81
C LYS A 46 12.26 -12.12 -2.63
N VAL A 47 11.08 -12.52 -2.12
CA VAL A 47 10.28 -13.62 -2.69
C VAL A 47 8.97 -13.14 -3.30
N LYS A 48 8.31 -12.16 -2.69
CA LYS A 48 7.03 -11.61 -3.17
C LYS A 48 7.28 -10.25 -3.80
N GLU A 49 6.46 -9.91 -4.78
CA GLU A 49 6.50 -8.58 -5.40
C GLU A 49 6.35 -7.49 -4.34
N HIS A 50 7.07 -6.40 -4.55
CA HIS A 50 6.98 -5.22 -3.69
C HIS A 50 5.59 -4.61 -3.84
N HIS A 51 4.91 -4.39 -2.73
CA HIS A 51 3.60 -3.75 -2.72
C HIS A 51 3.37 -3.04 -1.39
N PHE A 52 2.45 -2.09 -1.41
CA PHE A 52 1.82 -1.55 -0.23
C PHE A 52 0.67 -2.46 0.23
N ALA A 53 0.57 -2.62 1.53
CA ALA A 53 -0.56 -3.26 2.19
C ALA A 53 -1.19 -2.29 3.19
N HIS A 54 -2.50 -2.36 3.42
CA HIS A 54 -3.15 -1.54 4.44
C HIS A 54 -2.70 -1.94 5.86
N ASP A 55 -2.53 -0.93 6.73
CA ASP A 55 -2.30 -1.12 8.19
C ASP A 55 -3.63 -1.40 8.92
N GLY A 56 -4.41 -2.35 8.43
CA GLY A 56 -5.71 -2.72 8.99
C GLY A 56 -6.71 -3.22 7.95
N GLU A 57 -7.91 -3.58 8.42
CA GLU A 57 -9.03 -3.93 7.55
C GLU A 57 -9.56 -2.68 6.84
N THR A 58 -9.76 -2.77 5.53
CA THR A 58 -10.31 -1.68 4.73
C THR A 58 -11.34 -2.20 3.74
N TRP A 59 -12.24 -1.32 3.31
CA TRP A 59 -13.27 -1.69 2.33
C TRP A 59 -12.70 -1.88 0.91
N CYS A 60 -11.55 -1.27 0.59
CA CYS A 60 -10.94 -1.34 -0.74
C CYS A 60 -9.96 -2.52 -0.91
N ASP A 61 -9.76 -3.34 0.13
CA ASP A 61 -8.98 -4.59 0.03
C ASP A 61 -9.62 -5.62 -0.91
N SER A 62 -10.90 -5.45 -1.25
CA SER A 62 -11.69 -6.34 -2.09
C SER A 62 -12.04 -5.76 -3.47
N LEU A 63 -11.50 -4.60 -3.83
CA LEU A 63 -11.67 -4.01 -5.16
C LEU A 63 -10.82 -4.74 -6.21
#